data_AF-A0AB33E913-F1
#
_entry.id   AF-A0AB33E913-F1
#
_cell.length_a   1.000
_cell.length_b   1.000
_cell.length_c   1.000
_cell.angle_alpha   90.00
_cell.angle_beta   90.00
_cell.angle_gamma   90.00
#
_symmetry.space_group_name_H-M   'P 1'
#
loop_
_entity.id
_entity.type
_entity.pdbx_description
1 polymer ?
#
loop_
_entity_poly.entity_id
_entity_poly.type
_entity_poly.pdbx_seq_one_letter_code
_entity_poly.pdbx_strand_id
1 'polypeptide(L)'
;MHTLAQLRAGQLSGITRLDLVCGLTEFPREIFDLADSLEVLNLSGNALRSLPDDLHRLTRLRVLFCSDNQFTELPACLGQCTALTMIGFKANAIEHVPAAALPPLLRWLILTDNRITDLPTELGERPHLQKLMLAGNRLQRLPESLSQCHRLELIRIAANQLSELPEWLLTLPSLTWLAYAGNPLETEADAAALEATTSIPWSELSLEQKLGEGASGVIHQALWEQTKQVAVKLYKGEMTSDGSPLHEMNACITAGIHPNLIRVEGRIVGHPQAQAGLVMQLIGPSYRNLASLPSLASCSRDIYADDTRFSAGVAMRIASGIASVAEHLHRQGITHGDLYGHNILWNEHGDCLLGDFGAASFHATSDSLESRALQRIEVRAFGILLGELLERIDSGLSAEQRVALEDLQQRCCQPDVLARPGFSEVVRELNGS
;
A
#
# COMPACT_ATOMS: atom_id res chain seq x y z
N MET A 1 -20.49 13.18 6.05
CA MET A 1 -20.77 13.60 4.66
C MET A 1 -21.60 14.87 4.69
N HIS A 2 -21.27 15.85 3.87
CA HIS A 2 -22.04 17.09 3.73
C HIS A 2 -23.05 16.94 2.58
N THR A 3 -24.05 17.82 2.55
CA THR A 3 -25.07 17.84 1.51
C THR A 3 -24.93 19.07 0.63
N LEU A 4 -25.38 18.95 -0.62
CA LEU A 4 -25.44 20.09 -1.54
C LEU A 4 -26.40 21.20 -1.02
N ALA A 5 -27.44 20.83 -0.28
CA ALA A 5 -28.36 21.79 0.33
C ALA A 5 -27.67 22.63 1.42
N GLN A 6 -26.85 22.02 2.28
CA GLN A 6 -26.06 22.75 3.28
C GLN A 6 -25.08 23.73 2.63
N LEU A 7 -24.42 23.30 1.55
CA LEU A 7 -23.51 24.16 0.78
C LEU A 7 -24.26 25.37 0.20
N ARG A 8 -25.38 25.12 -0.51
CA ARG A 8 -26.21 26.17 -1.12
C ARG A 8 -26.84 27.13 -0.12
N ALA A 9 -27.12 26.66 1.09
CA ALA A 9 -27.65 27.48 2.17
C ALA A 9 -26.56 28.29 2.91
N GLY A 10 -25.28 28.18 2.52
CA GLY A 10 -24.16 28.86 3.18
C GLY A 10 -23.83 28.33 4.57
N GLN A 11 -24.39 27.19 4.98
CA GLN A 11 -24.22 26.61 6.32
C GLN A 11 -22.83 26.02 6.55
N LEU A 12 -22.04 25.91 5.49
CA LEU A 12 -20.69 25.34 5.49
C LEU A 12 -19.59 26.40 5.48
N SER A 13 -19.92 27.68 5.72
CA SER A 13 -18.93 28.75 5.75
C SER A 13 -17.81 28.46 6.77
N GLY A 14 -16.55 28.64 6.37
CA GLY A 14 -15.38 28.48 7.23
C GLY A 14 -14.87 27.04 7.43
N ILE A 15 -15.52 26.02 6.84
CA ILE A 15 -14.99 24.65 6.92
C ILE A 15 -13.67 24.51 6.18
N THR A 16 -12.81 23.62 6.68
CA THR A 16 -11.53 23.27 6.04
C THR A 16 -11.61 22.00 5.21
N ARG A 17 -12.64 21.17 5.42
CA ARG A 17 -12.87 19.92 4.69
C ARG A 17 -14.31 19.81 4.20
N LEU A 18 -14.48 19.64 2.89
CA LEU A 18 -15.77 19.40 2.25
C LEU A 18 -15.78 18.03 1.57
N ASP A 19 -16.63 17.12 2.08
CA ASP A 19 -17.00 15.87 1.42
C ASP A 19 -18.41 15.94 0.83
N LEU A 20 -18.56 15.77 -0.49
CA LEU A 20 -19.84 15.72 -1.20
C LEU A 20 -19.97 14.44 -2.06
N VAL A 21 -20.99 13.63 -1.75
CA VAL A 21 -21.37 12.44 -2.52
C VAL A 21 -22.87 12.51 -2.74
N CYS A 22 -23.28 13.13 -3.85
CA CYS A 22 -24.71 13.41 -4.11
C CYS A 22 -25.07 13.31 -5.59
N GLY A 23 -24.33 12.49 -6.34
CA GLY A 23 -24.57 12.26 -7.77
C GLY A 23 -24.27 13.50 -8.62
N LEU A 24 -23.25 14.28 -8.25
CA LEU A 24 -22.86 15.49 -8.97
C LEU A 24 -22.46 15.17 -10.41
N THR A 25 -23.12 15.78 -11.38
CA THR A 25 -22.73 15.73 -12.80
C THR A 25 -21.86 16.92 -13.21
N GLU A 26 -21.87 17.98 -12.40
CA GLU A 26 -21.09 19.21 -12.58
C GLU A 26 -20.55 19.68 -11.23
N PHE A 27 -19.48 20.48 -11.28
CA PHE A 27 -18.88 21.09 -10.09
C PHE A 27 -19.82 22.18 -9.52
N PRO A 28 -20.28 22.07 -8.25
CA PRO A 28 -21.09 23.12 -7.63
C PRO A 28 -20.29 24.41 -7.46
N ARG A 29 -20.73 25.49 -8.10
CA ARG A 29 -20.04 26.79 -8.06
C ARG A 29 -19.99 27.39 -6.64
N GLU A 30 -20.94 27.02 -5.79
CA GLU A 30 -21.02 27.42 -4.38
C GLU A 30 -19.82 26.92 -3.55
N ILE A 31 -19.04 25.94 -4.04
CA ILE A 31 -17.77 25.55 -3.40
C ILE A 31 -16.79 26.72 -3.36
N PHE A 32 -16.86 27.63 -4.34
CA PHE A 32 -16.01 28.83 -4.36
C PHE A 32 -16.30 29.81 -3.23
N ASP A 33 -17.46 29.72 -2.58
CA ASP A 33 -17.77 30.54 -1.39
C ASP A 33 -16.94 30.09 -0.16
N LEU A 34 -16.24 28.96 -0.27
CA LEU A 34 -15.33 28.42 0.76
C LEU A 34 -13.85 28.70 0.45
N ALA A 35 -13.54 29.51 -0.56
CA ALA A 35 -12.18 29.73 -1.06
C ALA A 35 -11.19 30.20 0.02
N ASP A 36 -11.67 30.90 1.05
CA ASP A 36 -10.83 31.45 2.13
C ASP A 36 -10.43 30.41 3.19
N SER A 37 -11.11 29.25 3.26
CA SER A 37 -10.90 28.25 4.32
C SER A 37 -10.66 26.83 3.83
N LEU A 38 -11.14 26.46 2.63
CA LEU A 38 -11.18 25.07 2.19
C LEU A 38 -9.78 24.53 1.86
N GLU A 39 -9.34 23.51 2.60
CA GLU A 39 -8.05 22.83 2.42
C GLU A 39 -8.20 21.43 1.79
N VAL A 40 -9.30 20.74 2.09
CA VAL A 40 -9.57 19.36 1.63
C VAL A 40 -10.91 19.32 0.92
N LEU A 41 -10.90 18.98 -0.36
CA LEU A 41 -12.10 18.79 -1.16
C LEU A 41 -12.20 17.33 -1.62
N ASN A 42 -13.30 16.68 -1.29
CA ASN A 42 -13.60 15.32 -1.71
C ASN A 42 -14.94 15.29 -2.45
N LEU A 43 -14.86 15.01 -3.74
CA LEU A 43 -15.95 14.87 -4.69
C LEU A 43 -16.01 13.42 -5.23
N SER A 44 -15.47 12.44 -4.50
CA SER A 44 -15.46 11.05 -4.93
C SER A 44 -16.86 10.43 -4.94
N GLY A 45 -17.10 9.44 -5.82
CA GLY A 45 -18.40 8.75 -5.91
C GLY A 45 -19.50 9.61 -6.53
N ASN A 46 -19.17 10.43 -7.53
CA ASN A 46 -20.12 11.24 -8.29
C ASN A 46 -20.05 10.88 -9.79
N ALA A 47 -20.55 11.75 -10.67
CA ALA A 47 -20.56 11.57 -12.12
C ALA A 47 -19.88 12.74 -12.84
N LEU A 48 -18.87 13.35 -12.20
CA LEU A 48 -18.12 14.48 -12.75
C LEU A 48 -17.27 14.04 -13.94
N ARG A 49 -17.21 14.89 -14.96
CA ARG A 49 -16.39 14.70 -16.17
C ARG A 49 -15.30 15.74 -16.32
N SER A 50 -15.45 16.88 -15.65
CA SER A 50 -14.53 18.00 -15.69
C SER A 50 -14.55 18.75 -14.37
N LEU A 51 -13.51 19.57 -14.17
CA LEU A 51 -13.44 20.58 -13.12
C LEU A 51 -13.42 21.97 -13.79
N PRO A 52 -13.86 23.02 -13.10
CA PRO A 52 -13.88 24.36 -13.67
C PRO A 52 -12.45 24.91 -13.83
N ASP A 53 -12.19 25.63 -14.93
CA ASP A 53 -10.87 26.21 -15.23
C ASP A 53 -10.36 27.17 -14.14
N ASP A 54 -11.27 27.79 -13.39
CA ASP A 54 -10.98 28.70 -12.28
C ASP A 54 -10.90 28.00 -10.91
N LEU A 55 -10.63 26.68 -10.87
CA LEU A 55 -10.45 25.93 -9.61
C LEU A 55 -9.35 26.53 -8.71
N HIS A 56 -8.33 27.14 -9.30
CA HIS A 56 -7.22 27.80 -8.59
C HIS A 56 -7.65 28.94 -7.67
N ARG A 57 -8.91 29.41 -7.77
CA ARG A 57 -9.53 30.34 -6.80
C ARG A 57 -9.58 29.76 -5.38
N LEU A 58 -9.59 28.44 -5.23
CA LEU A 58 -9.47 27.77 -3.94
C LEU A 58 -8.00 27.80 -3.47
N THR A 59 -7.51 28.99 -3.11
CA THR A 59 -6.09 29.26 -2.84
C THR A 59 -5.51 28.47 -1.67
N ARG A 60 -6.37 27.95 -0.78
CA ARG A 60 -6.02 27.11 0.37
C ARG A 60 -6.09 25.61 0.08
N LEU A 61 -6.54 25.19 -1.11
CA LEU A 61 -6.77 23.79 -1.42
C LEU A 61 -5.45 23.00 -1.49
N ARG A 62 -5.32 22.01 -0.61
CA ARG A 62 -4.12 21.17 -0.46
C ARG A 62 -4.36 19.72 -0.88
N VAL A 63 -5.60 19.26 -0.80
CA VAL A 63 -6.01 17.88 -1.09
C VAL A 63 -7.27 17.88 -1.93
N LEU A 64 -7.25 17.17 -3.06
CA LEU A 64 -8.41 16.96 -3.91
C LEU A 64 -8.60 15.47 -4.19
N PHE A 65 -9.79 14.95 -3.89
CA PHE A 65 -10.23 13.61 -4.25
C PHE A 65 -11.44 13.65 -5.18
N CYS A 66 -11.32 13.01 -6.33
CA CYS A 66 -12.33 12.86 -7.39
C CYS A 66 -12.39 11.39 -7.86
N SER A 67 -12.19 10.44 -6.95
CA SER A 67 -12.27 9.01 -7.25
C SER A 67 -13.68 8.60 -7.64
N ASP A 68 -13.84 7.50 -8.38
CA ASP A 68 -15.15 6.95 -8.75
C ASP A 68 -16.04 8.03 -9.42
N ASN A 69 -15.55 8.57 -10.54
CA ASN A 69 -16.20 9.58 -11.37
C ASN A 69 -16.07 9.20 -12.86
N GLN A 70 -16.27 10.14 -13.79
CA GLN A 70 -16.27 9.90 -15.24
C GLN A 70 -15.20 10.73 -15.98
N PHE A 71 -14.07 11.02 -15.33
CA PHE A 71 -12.97 11.75 -15.97
C PHE A 71 -12.27 10.88 -17.02
N THR A 72 -12.02 11.43 -18.20
CA THR A 72 -11.25 10.80 -19.29
C THR A 72 -9.85 11.40 -19.45
N GLU A 73 -9.58 12.52 -18.79
CA GLU A 73 -8.28 13.17 -18.70
C GLU A 73 -8.09 13.72 -17.28
N LEU A 74 -6.85 13.85 -16.82
CA LEU A 74 -6.56 14.58 -15.59
C LEU A 74 -6.70 16.09 -15.85
N PRO A 75 -7.59 16.83 -15.16
CA PRO A 75 -7.89 18.22 -15.50
C PRO A 75 -6.68 19.15 -15.42
N ALA A 76 -6.38 19.87 -16.51
CA ALA A 76 -5.22 20.78 -16.59
C ALA A 76 -5.28 21.94 -15.58
N CYS A 77 -6.47 22.34 -15.11
CA CYS A 77 -6.63 23.37 -14.09
C CYS A 77 -5.95 23.02 -12.75
N LEU A 78 -5.67 21.74 -12.49
CA LEU A 78 -5.02 21.29 -11.26
C LEU A 78 -3.60 21.85 -11.10
N GLY A 79 -2.84 22.01 -12.19
CA GLY A 79 -1.48 22.55 -12.08
C GLY A 79 -1.43 24.04 -11.71
N GLN A 80 -2.55 24.75 -11.86
CA GLN A 80 -2.67 26.15 -11.41
C GLN A 80 -2.93 26.26 -9.90
N CYS A 81 -3.32 25.17 -9.23
CA CYS A 81 -3.56 25.14 -7.80
C CYS A 81 -2.23 25.02 -7.05
N THR A 82 -1.56 26.14 -6.78
CA THR A 82 -0.18 26.18 -6.28
C THR A 82 0.03 25.57 -4.89
N ALA A 83 -1.03 25.50 -4.07
CA ALA A 83 -1.01 24.87 -2.74
C ALA A 83 -1.34 23.36 -2.77
N LEU A 84 -1.74 22.81 -3.93
CA LEU A 84 -2.21 21.45 -4.07
C LEU A 84 -1.05 20.46 -3.95
N THR A 85 -1.16 19.53 -2.99
CA THR A 85 -0.12 18.54 -2.69
C THR A 85 -0.58 17.12 -2.88
N MET A 86 -1.88 16.84 -2.84
CA MET A 86 -2.43 15.49 -2.95
C MET A 86 -3.60 15.49 -3.93
N ILE A 87 -3.51 14.61 -4.92
CA ILE A 87 -4.50 14.45 -5.98
C ILE A 87 -4.89 12.98 -6.04
N GLY A 88 -6.18 12.67 -5.98
CA GLY A 88 -6.68 11.31 -6.19
C GLY A 88 -7.85 11.25 -7.16
N PHE A 89 -7.69 10.44 -8.21
CA PHE A 89 -8.64 10.18 -9.29
C PHE A 89 -8.73 8.66 -9.55
N LYS A 90 -8.69 7.84 -8.48
CA LYS A 90 -8.88 6.38 -8.61
C LYS A 90 -10.20 6.03 -9.31
N ALA A 91 -10.26 4.94 -10.08
CA ALA A 91 -11.49 4.39 -10.66
C ALA A 91 -12.24 5.43 -11.51
N ASN A 92 -11.54 5.94 -12.52
CA ASN A 92 -12.10 6.81 -13.55
C ASN A 92 -11.86 6.14 -14.92
N ALA A 93 -11.90 6.92 -16.01
CA ALA A 93 -11.55 6.44 -17.34
C ALA A 93 -10.40 7.27 -17.93
N ILE A 94 -9.49 7.77 -17.09
CA ILE A 94 -8.42 8.68 -17.52
C ILE A 94 -7.49 7.96 -18.48
N GLU A 95 -7.36 8.53 -19.69
CA GLU A 95 -6.44 8.06 -20.72
C GLU A 95 -5.23 8.99 -20.84
N HIS A 96 -5.40 10.29 -20.53
CA HIS A 96 -4.38 11.32 -20.72
C HIS A 96 -4.08 12.07 -19.43
N VAL A 97 -2.79 12.22 -19.11
CA VAL A 97 -2.29 13.03 -18.00
C VAL A 97 -1.47 14.19 -18.59
N PRO A 98 -2.06 15.37 -18.81
CA PRO A 98 -1.31 16.49 -19.37
C PRO A 98 -0.31 17.04 -18.34
N ALA A 99 0.87 17.47 -18.80
CA ALA A 99 1.88 18.10 -17.94
C ALA A 99 1.32 19.28 -17.14
N ALA A 100 0.43 20.06 -17.76
CA ALA A 100 -0.24 21.20 -17.13
C ALA A 100 -1.13 20.84 -15.93
N ALA A 101 -1.52 19.57 -15.75
CA ALA A 101 -2.30 19.13 -14.59
C ALA A 101 -1.46 18.88 -13.33
N LEU A 102 -0.13 18.96 -13.42
CA LEU A 102 0.78 18.60 -12.33
C LEU A 102 1.18 19.84 -11.51
N PRO A 103 0.64 20.04 -10.30
CA PRO A 103 1.00 21.20 -9.48
C PRO A 103 2.45 21.11 -8.99
N PRO A 104 3.11 22.25 -8.74
CA PRO A 104 4.52 22.29 -8.36
C PRO A 104 4.82 21.62 -7.01
N LEU A 105 3.85 21.63 -6.08
CA LEU A 105 4.00 21.03 -4.75
C LEU A 105 3.44 19.59 -4.65
N LEU A 106 3.21 18.93 -5.79
CA LEU A 106 2.66 17.57 -5.82
C LEU A 106 3.52 16.62 -4.99
N ARG A 107 2.88 16.04 -3.96
CA ARG A 107 3.44 14.99 -3.11
C ARG A 107 2.83 13.64 -3.44
N TRP A 108 1.51 13.57 -3.61
CA TRP A 108 0.80 12.32 -3.86
C TRP A 108 -0.06 12.40 -5.11
N LEU A 109 0.07 11.39 -5.96
CA LEU A 109 -0.74 11.23 -7.16
C LEU A 109 -1.34 9.84 -7.18
N ILE A 110 -2.67 9.75 -7.06
CA ILE A 110 -3.41 8.49 -7.09
C ILE A 110 -4.23 8.45 -8.38
N LEU A 111 -3.82 7.61 -9.31
CA LEU A 111 -4.46 7.37 -10.60
C LEU A 111 -4.75 5.86 -10.81
N THR A 112 -4.84 5.10 -9.73
CA THR A 112 -5.22 3.67 -9.75
C THR A 112 -6.50 3.43 -10.53
N ASP A 113 -6.58 2.32 -11.26
CA ASP A 113 -7.77 1.87 -11.98
C ASP A 113 -8.27 2.92 -12.98
N ASN A 114 -7.44 3.17 -14.00
CA ASN A 114 -7.70 4.09 -15.10
C ASN A 114 -7.25 3.42 -16.42
N ARG A 115 -7.01 4.19 -17.47
CA ARG A 115 -6.66 3.70 -18.82
C ARG A 115 -5.40 4.35 -19.37
N ILE A 116 -4.54 4.85 -18.48
CA ILE A 116 -3.36 5.63 -18.84
C ILE A 116 -2.34 4.73 -19.53
N THR A 117 -1.86 5.14 -20.71
CA THR A 117 -0.81 4.44 -21.45
C THR A 117 0.57 5.03 -21.21
N ASP A 118 0.62 6.34 -20.96
CA ASP A 118 1.86 7.11 -20.82
C ASP A 118 1.71 8.22 -19.77
N LEU A 119 2.81 8.55 -19.11
CA LEU A 119 2.91 9.67 -18.17
C LEU A 119 3.80 10.77 -18.77
N PRO A 120 3.49 12.06 -18.52
CA PRO A 120 4.30 13.16 -19.01
C PRO A 120 5.66 13.19 -18.31
N THR A 121 6.69 13.62 -19.04
CA THR A 121 8.06 13.75 -18.51
C THR A 121 8.15 14.72 -17.33
N GLU A 122 7.28 15.72 -17.28
CA GLU A 122 7.21 16.77 -16.27
C GLU A 122 6.79 16.25 -14.89
N LEU A 123 6.33 14.99 -14.80
CA LEU A 123 6.12 14.32 -13.53
C LEU A 123 7.43 14.14 -12.75
N GLY A 124 8.54 13.89 -13.47
CA GLY A 124 9.88 13.80 -12.88
C GLY A 124 10.36 15.12 -12.27
N GLU A 125 9.81 16.25 -12.71
CA GLU A 125 10.14 17.59 -12.22
C GLU A 125 9.37 17.97 -10.94
N ARG A 126 8.66 17.03 -10.29
CA ARG A 126 7.96 17.26 -9.02
C ARG A 126 8.87 16.81 -7.85
N PRO A 127 9.69 17.71 -7.26
CA PRO A 127 10.72 17.33 -6.30
C PRO A 127 10.16 16.83 -4.95
N HIS A 128 8.86 17.01 -4.73
CA HIS A 128 8.16 16.63 -3.52
C HIS A 128 7.37 15.33 -3.66
N LEU A 129 7.38 14.69 -4.82
CA LEU A 129 6.63 13.45 -5.06
C LEU A 129 7.14 12.34 -4.12
N GLN A 130 6.23 11.78 -3.33
CA GLN A 130 6.49 10.74 -2.31
C GLN A 130 5.67 9.47 -2.54
N LYS A 131 4.46 9.62 -3.09
CA LYS A 131 3.51 8.52 -3.28
C LYS A 131 2.90 8.57 -4.68
N LEU A 132 3.08 7.51 -5.46
CA LEU A 132 2.58 7.40 -6.83
C LEU A 132 1.80 6.09 -7.01
N MET A 133 0.48 6.19 -7.13
CA MET A 133 -0.41 5.03 -7.29
C MET A 133 -0.92 4.98 -8.73
N LEU A 134 -0.50 3.97 -9.48
CA LEU A 134 -0.76 3.77 -10.90
C LEU A 134 -1.26 2.35 -11.20
N ALA A 135 -1.58 1.56 -10.17
CA ALA A 135 -2.03 0.18 -10.35
C ALA A 135 -3.31 0.10 -11.21
N GLY A 136 -3.45 -0.91 -12.07
CA GLY A 136 -4.62 -1.06 -12.93
C GLY A 136 -4.71 -0.01 -14.04
N ASN A 137 -3.60 0.22 -14.76
CA ASN A 137 -3.56 1.09 -15.94
C ASN A 137 -3.06 0.28 -17.15
N ARG A 138 -2.61 0.96 -18.21
CA ARG A 138 -2.11 0.36 -19.45
C ARG A 138 -0.67 0.82 -19.75
N LEU A 139 0.08 1.17 -18.70
CA LEU A 139 1.44 1.69 -18.84
C LEU A 139 2.36 0.62 -19.42
N GLN A 140 3.05 0.93 -20.50
CA GLN A 140 4.08 0.05 -21.10
C GLN A 140 5.48 0.39 -20.60
N ARG A 141 5.67 1.61 -20.11
CA ARG A 141 6.93 2.11 -19.55
C ARG A 141 6.66 3.22 -18.54
N LEU A 142 7.64 3.50 -17.69
CA LEU A 142 7.69 4.71 -16.88
C LEU A 142 8.61 5.74 -17.55
N PRO A 143 8.33 7.06 -17.43
CA PRO A 143 9.20 8.09 -17.98
C PRO A 143 10.53 8.16 -17.23
N GLU A 144 11.63 8.31 -17.97
CA GLU A 144 13.00 8.35 -17.44
C GLU A 144 13.23 9.48 -16.44
N SER A 145 12.48 10.58 -16.58
CA SER A 145 12.56 11.73 -15.70
C SER A 145 12.18 11.43 -14.24
N LEU A 146 11.45 10.34 -13.97
CA LEU A 146 11.16 9.91 -12.59
C LEU A 146 12.40 9.50 -11.80
N SER A 147 13.54 9.27 -12.46
CA SER A 147 14.86 9.17 -11.81
C SER A 147 15.19 10.38 -10.91
N GLN A 148 14.59 11.55 -11.19
CA GLN A 148 14.79 12.78 -10.40
C GLN A 148 13.94 12.82 -9.11
N CYS A 149 12.95 11.94 -8.96
CA CYS A 149 12.05 11.88 -7.81
C CYS A 149 12.70 11.17 -6.60
N HIS A 150 13.81 11.72 -6.10
CA HIS A 150 14.59 11.15 -5.00
C HIS A 150 13.82 10.99 -3.67
N ARG A 151 12.65 11.63 -3.53
CA ARG A 151 11.75 11.52 -2.37
C ARG A 151 10.64 10.48 -2.55
N LEU A 152 10.55 9.83 -3.71
CA LEU A 152 9.54 8.81 -3.98
C LEU A 152 9.80 7.61 -3.06
N GLU A 153 8.85 7.34 -2.16
CA GLU A 153 8.95 6.25 -1.19
C GLU A 153 8.06 5.07 -1.57
N LEU A 154 6.89 5.36 -2.16
CA LEU A 154 5.89 4.37 -2.50
C LEU A 154 5.45 4.54 -3.96
N ILE A 155 5.56 3.46 -4.72
CA ILE A 155 5.01 3.37 -6.08
C ILE A 155 4.23 2.06 -6.27
N ARG A 156 3.00 2.16 -6.77
CA ARG A 156 2.17 1.01 -7.15
C ARG A 156 1.95 1.05 -8.65
N ILE A 157 2.51 0.10 -9.37
CA ILE A 157 2.45 -0.06 -10.83
C ILE A 157 1.91 -1.44 -11.22
N ALA A 158 1.34 -2.17 -10.27
CA ALA A 158 0.71 -3.47 -10.50
C ALA A 158 -0.38 -3.41 -11.59
N ALA A 159 -0.63 -4.51 -12.27
CA ALA A 159 -1.63 -4.65 -13.33
C ALA A 159 -1.52 -3.55 -14.40
N ASN A 160 -0.35 -3.48 -15.02
CA ASN A 160 -0.04 -2.64 -16.18
C ASN A 160 0.49 -3.53 -17.33
N GLN A 161 1.19 -2.95 -18.30
CA GLN A 161 1.77 -3.64 -19.46
C GLN A 161 3.31 -3.51 -19.50
N LEU A 162 3.94 -3.37 -18.33
CA LEU A 162 5.39 -3.20 -18.21
C LEU A 162 6.10 -4.52 -18.53
N SER A 163 7.02 -4.51 -19.48
CA SER A 163 7.87 -5.66 -19.82
C SER A 163 9.21 -5.68 -19.08
N GLU A 164 9.58 -4.57 -18.44
CA GLU A 164 10.80 -4.42 -17.64
C GLU A 164 10.61 -3.33 -16.58
N LEU A 165 11.38 -3.41 -15.49
CA LEU A 165 11.55 -2.30 -14.55
C LEU A 165 12.73 -1.43 -15.00
N PRO A 166 12.60 -0.09 -15.02
CA PRO A 166 13.71 0.76 -15.41
C PRO A 166 14.79 0.77 -14.32
N GLU A 167 16.07 0.80 -14.71
CA GLU A 167 17.22 0.73 -13.80
C GLU A 167 17.18 1.83 -12.71
N TRP A 168 16.76 3.04 -13.06
CA TRP A 168 16.67 4.13 -12.09
C TRP A 168 15.71 3.82 -10.93
N LEU A 169 14.66 3.02 -11.16
CA LEU A 169 13.70 2.67 -10.10
C LEU A 169 14.38 1.86 -9.00
N LEU A 170 15.30 0.97 -9.40
CA LEU A 170 16.06 0.09 -8.52
C LEU A 170 17.20 0.81 -7.78
N THR A 171 17.46 2.07 -8.11
CA THR A 171 18.49 2.91 -7.49
C THR A 171 17.92 4.12 -6.74
N LEU A 172 16.60 4.30 -6.73
CA LEU A 172 15.98 5.41 -6.03
C LEU A 172 16.24 5.33 -4.52
N PRO A 173 16.83 6.38 -3.91
CA PRO A 173 17.36 6.28 -2.55
C PRO A 173 16.28 6.19 -1.47
N SER A 174 15.09 6.72 -1.73
CA SER A 174 13.98 6.69 -0.77
C SER A 174 12.95 5.60 -1.06
N LEU A 175 13.04 4.89 -2.18
CA LEU A 175 12.05 3.89 -2.56
C LEU A 175 12.05 2.74 -1.55
N THR A 176 10.85 2.37 -1.11
CA THR A 176 10.62 1.47 0.02
C THR A 176 9.50 0.48 -0.25
N TRP A 177 8.40 0.96 -0.82
CA TRP A 177 7.22 0.15 -1.10
C TRP A 177 6.92 0.17 -2.59
N LEU A 178 7.22 -0.96 -3.23
CA LEU A 178 7.06 -1.16 -4.66
C LEU A 178 6.12 -2.35 -4.87
N ALA A 179 5.06 -2.15 -5.64
CA ALA A 179 4.22 -3.25 -6.14
C ALA A 179 4.14 -3.17 -7.66
N TYR A 180 4.43 -4.27 -8.34
CA TYR A 180 4.40 -4.37 -9.80
C TYR A 180 3.75 -5.66 -10.29
N ALA A 181 3.11 -6.44 -9.42
CA ALA A 181 2.45 -7.68 -9.79
C ALA A 181 1.42 -7.54 -10.91
N GLY A 182 1.22 -8.57 -11.73
CA GLY A 182 0.31 -8.55 -12.86
C GLY A 182 0.80 -7.74 -14.06
N ASN A 183 2.11 -7.50 -14.16
CA ASN A 183 2.76 -7.00 -15.36
C ASN A 183 3.44 -8.13 -16.13
N PRO A 184 3.60 -8.03 -17.47
CA PRO A 184 4.36 -9.01 -18.26
C PRO A 184 5.79 -9.31 -17.78
N LEU A 185 6.43 -8.37 -17.07
CA LEU A 185 7.76 -8.55 -16.48
C LEU A 185 7.78 -9.49 -15.26
N GLU A 186 6.63 -9.68 -14.60
CA GLU A 186 6.57 -10.44 -13.36
C GLU A 186 6.85 -11.93 -13.64
N THR A 187 7.66 -12.55 -12.79
CA THR A 187 7.85 -14.01 -12.86
C THR A 187 6.56 -14.71 -12.45
N GLU A 188 6.19 -15.79 -13.13
CA GLU A 188 5.00 -16.55 -12.72
C GLU A 188 5.16 -17.10 -11.30
N ALA A 189 4.04 -17.11 -10.57
CA ALA A 189 3.98 -17.76 -9.26
C ALA A 189 4.35 -19.24 -9.37
N ASP A 190 4.88 -19.83 -8.30
CA ASP A 190 5.24 -21.25 -8.27
C ASP A 190 4.01 -22.14 -8.48
N ALA A 191 3.88 -22.67 -9.70
CA ALA A 191 2.78 -23.55 -10.09
C ALA A 191 2.70 -24.80 -9.20
N ALA A 192 3.84 -25.34 -8.75
CA ALA A 192 3.85 -26.50 -7.87
C ALA A 192 3.27 -26.17 -6.49
N ALA A 193 3.53 -24.97 -5.97
CA ALA A 193 2.92 -24.50 -4.72
C ALA A 193 1.40 -24.34 -4.85
N LEU A 194 0.93 -23.76 -5.97
CA LEU A 194 -0.51 -23.59 -6.25
C LEU A 194 -1.23 -24.94 -6.43
N GLU A 195 -0.59 -25.92 -7.06
CA GLU A 195 -1.13 -27.27 -7.24
C GLU A 195 -1.13 -28.10 -5.95
N ALA A 196 -0.08 -27.99 -5.14
CA ALA A 196 0.03 -28.70 -3.86
C ALA A 196 -0.92 -28.17 -2.78
N THR A 197 -1.50 -26.98 -2.99
CA THR A 197 -2.41 -26.36 -2.02
C THR A 197 -3.69 -27.16 -1.86
N THR A 198 -4.01 -27.50 -0.61
CA THR A 198 -5.23 -28.22 -0.24
C THR A 198 -6.47 -27.51 -0.79
N SER A 199 -7.30 -28.25 -1.53
CA SER A 199 -8.58 -27.75 -2.03
C SER A 199 -9.67 -28.05 -1.01
N ILE A 200 -10.32 -27.02 -0.50
CA ILE A 200 -11.36 -27.10 0.53
C ILE A 200 -12.71 -26.82 -0.12
N PRO A 201 -13.61 -27.82 -0.25
CA PRO A 201 -14.94 -27.62 -0.80
C PRO A 201 -15.75 -26.61 0.02
N TRP A 202 -16.40 -25.66 -0.67
CA TRP A 202 -17.27 -24.67 -0.02
C TRP A 202 -18.36 -25.30 0.87
N SER A 203 -18.86 -26.48 0.48
CA SER A 203 -19.87 -27.23 1.24
C SER A 203 -19.39 -27.69 2.62
N GLU A 204 -18.09 -27.74 2.87
CA GLU A 204 -17.51 -28.10 4.17
C GLU A 204 -17.34 -26.90 5.11
N LEU A 205 -17.60 -25.68 4.62
CA LEU A 205 -17.46 -24.43 5.35
C LEU A 205 -18.84 -23.93 5.80
N SER A 206 -18.95 -23.61 7.08
CA SER A 206 -20.09 -22.89 7.64
C SER A 206 -19.63 -21.50 8.08
N LEU A 207 -19.95 -20.48 7.28
CA LEU A 207 -19.62 -19.09 7.62
C LEU A 207 -20.36 -18.65 8.89
N GLU A 208 -19.64 -17.94 9.75
CA GLU A 208 -20.15 -17.31 10.96
C GLU A 208 -20.05 -15.78 10.83
N GLN A 209 -19.65 -15.08 11.90
CA GLN A 209 -19.51 -13.62 11.89
C GLN A 209 -18.42 -13.13 10.94
N LYS A 210 -18.66 -11.95 10.39
CA LYS A 210 -17.65 -11.16 9.69
C LYS A 210 -16.60 -10.64 10.67
N LEU A 211 -15.33 -10.90 10.39
CA LEU A 211 -14.18 -10.42 11.16
C LEU A 211 -13.65 -9.08 10.63
N GLY A 212 -13.72 -8.88 9.31
CA GLY A 212 -13.24 -7.65 8.68
C GLY A 212 -13.60 -7.57 7.19
N GLU A 213 -13.46 -6.38 6.62
CA GLU A 213 -13.56 -6.15 5.18
C GLU A 213 -12.54 -5.09 4.77
N GLY A 214 -11.81 -5.38 3.70
CA GLY A 214 -10.87 -4.47 3.07
C GLY A 214 -11.15 -4.27 1.59
N ALA A 215 -10.20 -3.65 0.90
CA ALA A 215 -10.27 -3.42 -0.54
C ALA A 215 -10.26 -4.74 -1.32
N SER A 216 -9.47 -5.73 -0.89
CA SER A 216 -9.32 -7.00 -1.63
C SER A 216 -10.37 -8.06 -1.30
N GLY A 217 -11.11 -7.94 -0.20
CA GLY A 217 -12.02 -9.01 0.21
C GLY A 217 -12.72 -8.81 1.55
N VAL A 218 -13.53 -9.80 1.91
CA VAL A 218 -14.23 -9.90 3.19
C VAL A 218 -13.71 -11.12 3.94
N ILE A 219 -13.39 -10.96 5.22
CA ILE A 219 -12.90 -12.02 6.10
C ILE A 219 -14.01 -12.39 7.07
N HIS A 220 -14.34 -13.67 7.14
CA HIS A 220 -15.31 -14.25 8.06
C HIS A 220 -14.63 -15.27 8.98
N GLN A 221 -15.16 -15.42 10.18
CA GLN A 221 -14.95 -16.65 10.92
C GLN A 221 -15.81 -17.75 10.29
N ALA A 222 -15.33 -18.99 10.31
CA ALA A 222 -16.09 -20.13 9.86
C ALA A 222 -15.72 -21.41 10.62
N LEU A 223 -16.61 -22.39 10.57
CA LEU A 223 -16.32 -23.78 10.94
C LEU A 223 -16.00 -24.59 9.67
N TRP A 224 -14.84 -25.25 9.68
CA TRP A 224 -14.45 -26.26 8.69
C TRP A 224 -14.68 -27.66 9.27
N GLU A 225 -15.34 -28.53 8.50
CA GLU A 225 -15.73 -29.89 8.93
C GLU A 225 -16.48 -29.91 10.28
N GLN A 226 -17.27 -28.86 10.53
CA GLN A 226 -18.08 -28.66 11.75
C GLN A 226 -17.30 -28.60 13.07
N THR A 227 -15.97 -28.69 13.07
CA THR A 227 -15.17 -28.87 14.29
C THR A 227 -14.01 -27.89 14.41
N LYS A 228 -13.41 -27.47 13.30
CA LYS A 228 -12.23 -26.59 13.30
C LYS A 228 -12.64 -25.16 13.00
N GLN A 229 -12.33 -24.24 13.92
CA GLN A 229 -12.48 -22.81 13.68
C GLN A 229 -11.38 -22.29 12.75
N VAL A 230 -11.78 -21.56 11.72
CA VAL A 230 -10.90 -21.00 10.69
C VAL A 230 -11.33 -19.57 10.34
N ALA A 231 -10.43 -18.83 9.68
CA ALA A 231 -10.76 -17.60 9.00
C ALA A 231 -10.94 -17.88 7.50
N VAL A 232 -12.00 -17.35 6.90
CA VAL A 232 -12.29 -17.48 5.47
C VAL A 232 -12.20 -16.09 4.85
N LYS A 233 -11.21 -15.88 3.98
CA LYS A 233 -11.09 -14.65 3.17
C LYS A 233 -11.69 -14.91 1.79
N LEU A 234 -12.76 -14.21 1.47
CA LEU A 234 -13.38 -14.19 0.15
C LEU A 234 -12.93 -12.94 -0.59
N TYR A 235 -12.29 -13.12 -1.75
CA TYR A 235 -11.73 -12.03 -2.52
C TYR A 235 -12.80 -11.35 -3.39
N LYS A 236 -12.72 -10.03 -3.51
CA LYS A 236 -13.52 -9.23 -4.45
C LYS A 236 -12.92 -9.37 -5.85
N GLY A 237 -13.74 -9.24 -6.90
CA GLY A 237 -13.28 -9.33 -8.29
C GLY A 237 -12.68 -8.04 -8.85
N GLU A 238 -12.61 -6.98 -8.04
CA GLU A 238 -12.23 -5.63 -8.47
C GLU A 238 -10.74 -5.35 -8.24
N MET A 239 -10.18 -4.41 -9.01
CA MET A 239 -8.81 -3.92 -8.84
C MET A 239 -8.68 -3.15 -7.52
N THR A 240 -7.60 -3.39 -6.78
CA THR A 240 -7.28 -2.63 -5.56
C THR A 240 -6.21 -1.57 -5.82
N SER A 241 -5.89 -0.76 -4.81
CA SER A 241 -4.73 0.17 -4.86
C SER A 241 -3.39 -0.51 -5.08
N ASP A 242 -3.31 -1.79 -4.70
CA ASP A 242 -2.04 -2.50 -4.50
C ASP A 242 -1.84 -3.60 -5.54
N GLY A 243 -2.93 -4.11 -6.11
CA GLY A 243 -2.92 -5.09 -7.18
C GLY A 243 -4.25 -5.82 -7.33
N SER A 244 -4.20 -6.96 -8.03
CA SER A 244 -5.36 -7.84 -8.19
C SER A 244 -5.48 -8.81 -7.00
N PRO A 245 -6.69 -9.01 -6.45
CA PRO A 245 -6.94 -9.96 -5.37
C PRO A 245 -6.49 -11.41 -5.66
N LEU A 246 -6.44 -11.82 -6.93
CA LEU A 246 -5.91 -13.14 -7.31
C LEU A 246 -4.39 -13.24 -7.13
N HIS A 247 -3.64 -12.16 -7.38
CA HIS A 247 -2.19 -12.15 -7.15
C HIS A 247 -1.90 -12.21 -5.66
N GLU A 248 -2.68 -11.50 -4.84
CA GLU A 248 -2.59 -11.60 -3.38
C GLU A 248 -2.80 -13.05 -2.93
N MET A 249 -3.84 -13.72 -3.44
CA MET A 249 -4.12 -15.12 -3.11
C MET A 249 -2.93 -16.03 -3.47
N ASN A 250 -2.37 -15.87 -4.67
CA ASN A 250 -1.23 -16.66 -5.12
C ASN A 250 0.01 -16.39 -4.26
N ALA A 251 0.30 -15.13 -3.92
CA ALA A 251 1.41 -14.76 -3.04
C ALA A 251 1.26 -15.37 -1.64
N CYS A 252 0.05 -15.32 -1.04
CA CYS A 252 -0.23 -15.98 0.23
C CYS A 252 0.03 -17.50 0.19
N ILE A 253 -0.30 -18.15 -0.92
CA ILE A 253 -0.07 -19.58 -1.11
C ILE A 253 1.42 -19.88 -1.27
N THR A 254 2.09 -19.19 -2.21
CA THR A 254 3.50 -19.43 -2.53
C THR A 254 4.41 -19.09 -1.35
N ALA A 255 4.03 -18.09 -0.52
CA ALA A 255 4.68 -17.76 0.75
C ALA A 255 4.85 -18.99 1.67
N GLY A 256 4.01 -20.01 1.53
CA GLY A 256 4.13 -21.26 2.26
C GLY A 256 4.00 -21.09 3.77
N ILE A 257 4.73 -21.92 4.53
CA ILE A 257 4.60 -21.99 5.99
C ILE A 257 5.80 -21.30 6.64
N HIS A 258 5.52 -20.31 7.48
CA HIS A 258 6.50 -19.66 8.35
C HIS A 258 5.85 -19.33 9.71
N PRO A 259 6.57 -19.42 10.85
CA PRO A 259 6.01 -19.13 12.18
C PRO A 259 5.40 -17.73 12.33
N ASN A 260 5.92 -16.76 11.58
CA ASN A 260 5.46 -15.36 11.57
C ASN A 260 4.58 -15.00 10.36
N LEU A 261 3.98 -15.99 9.69
CA LEU A 261 2.96 -15.79 8.65
C LEU A 261 1.60 -16.30 9.11
N ILE A 262 0.54 -15.63 8.65
CA ILE A 262 -0.81 -16.19 8.79
C ILE A 262 -0.90 -17.45 7.94
N ARG A 263 -1.04 -18.61 8.58
CA ARG A 263 -1.05 -19.90 7.88
C ARG A 263 -2.26 -20.00 6.94
N VAL A 264 -2.00 -20.35 5.69
CA VAL A 264 -3.03 -20.77 4.73
C VAL A 264 -3.30 -22.26 4.93
N GLU A 265 -4.56 -22.61 5.19
CA GLU A 265 -5.02 -23.99 5.34
C GLU A 265 -5.38 -24.62 3.99
N GLY A 266 -5.84 -23.80 3.04
CA GLY A 266 -6.18 -24.25 1.70
C GLY A 266 -6.96 -23.21 0.90
N ARG A 267 -7.20 -23.53 -0.37
CA ARG A 267 -8.01 -22.73 -1.30
C ARG A 267 -9.44 -23.23 -1.35
N ILE A 268 -10.39 -22.31 -1.46
CA ILE A 268 -11.81 -22.65 -1.57
C ILE A 268 -12.12 -23.10 -2.99
N VAL A 269 -12.88 -24.20 -3.13
CA VAL A 269 -13.39 -24.68 -4.41
C VAL A 269 -14.92 -24.86 -4.36
N GLY A 270 -15.58 -24.67 -5.50
CA GLY A 270 -17.03 -24.87 -5.61
C GLY A 270 -17.89 -23.80 -4.92
N HIS A 271 -17.37 -22.57 -4.78
CA HIS A 271 -18.18 -21.45 -4.28
C HIS A 271 -19.37 -21.17 -5.23
N PRO A 272 -20.62 -20.97 -4.75
CA PRO A 272 -21.79 -20.85 -5.61
C PRO A 272 -21.74 -19.70 -6.63
N GLN A 273 -21.06 -18.61 -6.26
CA GLN A 273 -20.83 -17.43 -7.12
C GLN A 273 -19.47 -17.45 -7.83
N ALA A 274 -18.76 -18.59 -7.86
CA ALA A 274 -17.41 -18.72 -8.41
C ALA A 274 -16.38 -17.72 -7.84
N GLN A 275 -16.58 -17.32 -6.58
CA GLN A 275 -15.70 -16.38 -5.88
C GLN A 275 -14.44 -17.10 -5.41
N ALA A 276 -13.27 -16.49 -5.65
CA ALA A 276 -12.01 -16.97 -5.12
C ALA A 276 -11.92 -16.72 -3.61
N GLY A 277 -11.26 -17.62 -2.88
CA GLY A 277 -11.07 -17.45 -1.44
C GLY A 277 -10.07 -18.42 -0.84
N LEU A 278 -9.56 -18.04 0.33
CA LEU A 278 -8.65 -18.84 1.14
C LEU A 278 -9.28 -19.17 2.48
N VAL A 279 -8.98 -20.37 2.96
CA VAL A 279 -9.14 -20.76 4.35
C VAL A 279 -7.79 -20.56 5.03
N MET A 280 -7.79 -19.86 6.15
CA MET A 280 -6.61 -19.42 6.88
C MET A 280 -6.78 -19.78 8.36
N GLN A 281 -5.67 -19.81 9.08
CA GLN A 281 -5.68 -19.90 10.54
C GLN A 281 -6.53 -18.76 11.13
N LEU A 282 -7.45 -19.10 12.04
CA LEU A 282 -8.12 -18.10 12.85
C LEU A 282 -7.12 -17.51 13.86
N ILE A 283 -7.02 -16.19 13.86
CA ILE A 283 -6.08 -15.46 14.71
C ILE A 283 -6.73 -15.21 16.07
N GLY A 284 -5.98 -15.49 17.14
CA GLY A 284 -6.47 -15.34 18.50
C GLY A 284 -6.78 -13.87 18.86
N PRO A 285 -7.73 -13.62 19.78
CA PRO A 285 -8.18 -12.28 20.13
C PRO A 285 -7.13 -11.42 20.84
N SER A 286 -6.01 -12.00 21.25
CA SER A 286 -4.87 -11.29 21.83
C SER A 286 -4.05 -10.51 20.79
N TYR A 287 -4.23 -10.81 19.51
CA TYR A 287 -3.51 -10.12 18.43
C TYR A 287 -4.22 -8.82 18.04
N ARG A 288 -3.41 -7.80 17.74
CA ARG A 288 -3.86 -6.48 17.27
C ARG A 288 -2.87 -5.95 16.24
N ASN A 289 -3.29 -5.00 15.41
CA ASN A 289 -2.36 -4.33 14.48
C ASN A 289 -1.29 -3.57 15.28
N LEU A 290 -0.05 -3.61 14.79
CA LEU A 290 1.08 -2.93 15.41
C LEU A 290 0.96 -1.42 15.28
N ALA A 291 0.41 -0.95 14.17
CA ALA A 291 0.15 0.46 13.92
C ALA A 291 -1.17 0.69 13.16
N SER A 292 -1.59 1.95 13.08
CA SER A 292 -2.66 2.43 12.21
C SER A 292 -2.10 2.90 10.87
N LEU A 293 -2.98 2.95 9.86
CA LEU A 293 -2.64 3.40 8.51
C LEU A 293 -1.99 4.80 8.48
N PRO A 294 -1.17 5.12 7.45
CA PRO A 294 -0.63 6.45 7.26
C PRO A 294 -1.73 7.52 7.12
N SER A 295 -1.41 8.76 7.52
CA SER A 295 -2.29 9.92 7.36
C SER A 295 -1.87 10.81 6.19
N LEU A 296 -2.75 11.73 5.81
CA LEU A 296 -2.44 12.84 4.90
C LEU A 296 -1.19 13.63 5.32
N ALA A 297 -0.90 13.70 6.62
CA ALA A 297 0.29 14.37 7.13
C ALA A 297 1.56 13.51 6.96
N SER A 298 1.51 12.25 7.43
CA SER A 298 2.67 11.36 7.46
C SER A 298 3.06 10.78 6.11
N CYS A 299 2.14 10.77 5.13
CA CYS A 299 2.33 10.24 3.79
C CYS A 299 2.43 8.73 3.68
N SER A 300 3.50 8.22 4.23
CA SER A 300 3.98 6.86 3.99
C SER A 300 4.55 6.28 5.28
N ARG A 301 4.28 6.92 6.42
CA ARG A 301 4.63 6.41 7.75
C ARG A 301 3.35 6.09 8.50
N ASP A 302 3.35 4.93 9.14
CA ASP A 302 2.24 4.48 9.97
C ASP A 302 2.09 5.35 11.22
N ILE A 303 0.90 5.29 11.81
CA ILE A 303 0.56 6.07 13.00
C ILE A 303 0.42 5.12 14.17
N TYR A 304 1.19 5.37 15.21
CA TYR A 304 1.09 4.66 16.48
C TYR A 304 0.34 5.53 17.48
N ALA A 305 -0.33 4.91 18.45
CA ALA A 305 -0.86 5.67 19.59
C ALA A 305 0.30 6.28 20.39
N ASP A 306 0.08 7.48 20.93
CA ASP A 306 1.12 8.26 21.62
C ASP A 306 1.70 7.52 22.84
N ASP A 307 0.89 6.64 23.45
CA ASP A 307 1.20 5.82 24.61
C ASP A 307 1.75 4.42 24.26
N THR A 308 1.84 4.05 22.98
CA THR A 308 2.40 2.75 22.57
C THR A 308 3.86 2.62 23.02
N ARG A 309 4.14 1.70 23.94
CA ARG A 309 5.49 1.39 24.43
C ARG A 309 5.74 -0.12 24.48
N PHE A 310 7.00 -0.49 24.36
CA PHE A 310 7.46 -1.89 24.38
C PHE A 310 8.64 -2.05 25.33
N SER A 311 8.72 -3.20 25.98
CA SER A 311 10.02 -3.66 26.50
C SER A 311 10.92 -4.08 25.33
N ALA A 312 12.24 -3.98 25.52
CA ALA A 312 13.20 -4.40 24.52
C ALA A 312 12.94 -5.83 24.01
N GLY A 313 12.70 -6.79 24.91
CA GLY A 313 12.46 -8.18 24.52
C GLY A 313 11.17 -8.38 23.68
N VAL A 314 10.17 -7.52 23.80
CA VAL A 314 8.97 -7.56 22.95
C VAL A 314 9.28 -6.96 21.58
N ALA A 315 9.87 -5.76 21.54
CA ALA A 315 10.23 -5.10 20.28
C ALA A 315 11.20 -5.95 19.44
N MET A 316 12.19 -6.58 20.08
CA MET A 316 13.15 -7.44 19.39
C MET A 316 12.52 -8.72 18.87
N ARG A 317 11.56 -9.32 19.58
CA ARG A 317 10.82 -10.48 19.06
C ARG A 317 10.03 -10.14 17.80
N ILE A 318 9.39 -8.97 17.78
CA ILE A 318 8.68 -8.47 16.59
C ILE A 318 9.69 -8.22 15.46
N ALA A 319 10.77 -7.47 15.71
CA ALA A 319 11.77 -7.15 14.69
C ALA A 319 12.40 -8.43 14.10
N SER A 320 12.82 -9.38 14.93
CA SER A 320 13.40 -10.65 14.47
C SER A 320 12.38 -11.52 13.71
N GLY A 321 11.13 -11.57 14.17
CA GLY A 321 10.07 -12.31 13.48
C GLY A 321 9.79 -11.74 12.08
N ILE A 322 9.76 -10.41 11.97
CA ILE A 322 9.53 -9.72 10.70
C ILE A 322 10.73 -9.81 9.75
N ALA A 323 11.96 -9.71 10.26
CA ALA A 323 13.16 -9.95 9.44
C ALA A 323 13.22 -11.40 8.94
N SER A 324 12.86 -12.38 9.78
CA SER A 324 12.84 -13.79 9.42
C SER A 324 11.82 -14.12 8.34
N VAL A 325 10.61 -13.56 8.43
CA VAL A 325 9.60 -13.77 7.38
C VAL A 325 9.99 -13.10 6.07
N ALA A 326 10.58 -11.90 6.12
CA ALA A 326 11.04 -11.23 4.90
C ALA A 326 12.19 -12.01 4.22
N GLU A 327 13.15 -12.55 5.00
CA GLU A 327 14.17 -13.47 4.47
C GLU A 327 13.53 -14.70 3.80
N HIS A 328 12.51 -15.26 4.45
CA HIS A 328 11.78 -16.43 3.93
C HIS A 328 11.09 -16.12 2.60
N LEU A 329 10.38 -14.99 2.50
CA LEU A 329 9.72 -14.55 1.27
C LEU A 329 10.74 -14.33 0.13
N HIS A 330 11.88 -13.70 0.43
CA HIS A 330 12.94 -13.46 -0.57
C HIS A 330 13.51 -14.75 -1.15
N ARG A 331 13.66 -15.80 -0.32
CA ARG A 331 14.10 -17.12 -0.79
C ARG A 331 13.10 -17.79 -1.73
N GLN A 332 11.82 -17.43 -1.61
CA GLN A 332 10.76 -17.90 -2.50
C GLN A 332 10.53 -16.98 -3.71
N GLY A 333 11.34 -15.94 -3.89
CA GLY A 333 11.20 -15.00 -5.00
C GLY A 333 10.02 -14.04 -4.82
N ILE A 334 9.65 -13.75 -3.58
CA ILE A 334 8.55 -12.83 -3.25
C ILE A 334 9.13 -11.59 -2.57
N THR A 335 8.74 -10.42 -3.05
CA THR A 335 8.76 -9.18 -2.25
C THR A 335 7.35 -8.89 -1.77
N HIS A 336 7.18 -8.50 -0.50
CA HIS A 336 5.88 -8.18 0.06
C HIS A 336 5.34 -6.85 -0.47
N GLY A 337 6.21 -5.85 -0.70
CA GLY A 337 5.85 -4.57 -1.32
C GLY A 337 5.05 -3.61 -0.44
N ASP A 338 4.65 -4.05 0.77
CA ASP A 338 3.82 -3.30 1.73
C ASP A 338 4.18 -3.66 3.18
N LEU A 339 5.47 -3.84 3.46
CA LEU A 339 5.96 -4.14 4.80
C LEU A 339 5.78 -2.92 5.72
N TYR A 340 4.71 -2.95 6.51
CA TYR A 340 4.24 -1.85 7.38
C TYR A 340 3.77 -2.40 8.72
N GLY A 341 3.78 -1.55 9.75
CA GLY A 341 3.22 -1.88 11.07
C GLY A 341 1.72 -2.19 11.03
N HIS A 342 0.94 -1.51 10.19
CA HIS A 342 -0.50 -1.80 10.07
C HIS A 342 -0.81 -3.17 9.46
N ASN A 343 0.15 -3.79 8.77
CA ASN A 343 0.07 -5.15 8.20
C ASN A 343 0.68 -6.23 9.13
N ILE A 344 1.15 -5.83 10.31
CA ILE A 344 1.72 -6.72 11.32
C ILE A 344 0.76 -6.85 12.48
N LEU A 345 0.30 -8.07 12.73
CA LEU A 345 -0.44 -8.43 13.93
C LEU A 345 0.54 -8.84 15.02
N TRP A 346 0.33 -8.39 16.25
CA TRP A 346 1.18 -8.74 17.39
C TRP A 346 0.38 -8.92 18.69
N ASN A 347 0.97 -9.62 19.67
CA ASN A 347 0.41 -9.79 21.02
C ASN A 347 1.37 -9.25 22.11
N GLU A 348 0.93 -9.22 23.37
CA GLU A 348 1.74 -8.69 24.49
C GLU A 348 3.06 -9.44 24.76
N HIS A 349 3.18 -10.65 24.23
CA HIS A 349 4.42 -11.43 24.27
C HIS A 349 5.33 -11.14 23.07
N GLY A 350 4.98 -10.22 22.16
CA GLY A 350 5.80 -9.93 20.99
C GLY A 350 5.78 -11.02 19.92
N ASP A 351 4.88 -12.01 20.02
CA ASP A 351 4.62 -12.89 18.88
C ASP A 351 3.95 -12.06 17.79
N CYS A 352 4.43 -12.19 16.56
CA CYS A 352 3.92 -11.41 15.44
C CYS A 352 3.61 -12.26 14.21
N LEU A 353 2.63 -11.82 13.43
CA LEU A 353 2.22 -12.39 12.16
C LEU A 353 2.16 -11.28 11.11
N LEU A 354 2.86 -11.47 9.99
CA LEU A 354 2.76 -10.63 8.81
C LEU A 354 1.58 -11.10 7.94
N GLY A 355 0.81 -10.15 7.44
CA GLY A 355 -0.29 -10.39 6.51
C GLY A 355 -0.41 -9.27 5.46
N ASP A 356 -1.49 -9.33 4.69
CA ASP A 356 -1.80 -8.43 3.56
C ASP A 356 -0.78 -8.46 2.41
N PHE A 357 -0.91 -9.48 1.56
CA PHE A 357 -0.08 -9.66 0.38
C PHE A 357 -0.63 -8.91 -0.84
N GLY A 358 -1.51 -7.92 -0.66
CA GLY A 358 -2.14 -7.17 -1.76
C GLY A 358 -1.16 -6.53 -2.74
N ALA A 359 0.03 -6.21 -2.23
CA ALA A 359 1.13 -5.55 -2.93
C ALA A 359 2.26 -6.49 -3.37
N ALA A 360 2.18 -7.76 -2.98
CA ALA A 360 3.29 -8.68 -3.15
C ALA A 360 3.56 -8.90 -4.63
N SER A 361 4.84 -8.98 -4.99
CA SER A 361 5.29 -9.18 -6.37
C SER A 361 6.32 -10.29 -6.44
N PHE A 362 6.22 -11.11 -7.49
CA PHE A 362 7.14 -12.19 -7.76
C PHE A 362 8.36 -11.71 -8.58
N HIS A 363 9.54 -12.22 -8.25
CA HIS A 363 10.77 -11.98 -8.98
C HIS A 363 11.56 -13.28 -9.12
N ALA A 364 12.52 -13.29 -10.04
CA ALA A 364 13.42 -14.42 -10.22
C ALA A 364 14.18 -14.74 -8.92
N THR A 365 14.27 -16.03 -8.59
CA THR A 365 15.05 -16.53 -7.45
C THR A 365 16.55 -16.60 -7.74
N SER A 366 16.93 -16.50 -9.02
CA SER A 366 18.33 -16.38 -9.41
C SER A 366 18.92 -15.10 -8.86
N ASP A 367 20.14 -15.20 -8.33
CA ASP A 367 20.88 -14.07 -7.82
C ASP A 367 21.32 -13.14 -8.99
N SER A 368 20.69 -11.98 -9.09
CA SER A 368 20.95 -10.95 -10.10
C SER A 368 21.00 -9.57 -9.45
N LEU A 369 21.51 -8.56 -10.16
CA LEU A 369 21.52 -7.19 -9.66
C LEU A 369 20.10 -6.69 -9.37
N GLU A 370 19.15 -7.04 -10.25
CA GLU A 370 17.74 -6.69 -10.09
C GLU A 370 17.11 -7.37 -8.88
N SER A 371 17.26 -8.69 -8.71
CA SER A 371 16.68 -9.41 -7.57
C SER A 371 17.28 -8.92 -6.24
N ARG A 372 18.59 -8.64 -6.20
CA ARG A 372 19.21 -8.00 -5.03
C ARG A 372 18.62 -6.62 -4.75
N ALA A 373 18.50 -5.75 -5.76
CA ALA A 373 17.99 -4.40 -5.57
C ALA A 373 16.54 -4.40 -5.07
N LEU A 374 15.67 -5.25 -5.63
CA LEU A 374 14.29 -5.44 -5.17
C LEU A 374 14.23 -5.84 -3.69
N GLN A 375 15.07 -6.81 -3.28
CA GLN A 375 15.18 -7.21 -1.89
C GLN A 375 15.67 -6.07 -0.99
N ARG A 376 16.65 -5.28 -1.45
CA ARG A 376 17.20 -4.14 -0.70
C ARG A 376 16.25 -2.94 -0.61
N ILE A 377 15.32 -2.78 -1.54
CA ILE A 377 14.21 -1.83 -1.42
C ILE A 377 13.36 -2.21 -0.20
N GLU A 378 13.00 -3.48 -0.05
CA GLU A 378 12.19 -3.95 1.08
C GLU A 378 12.94 -3.92 2.43
N VAL A 379 14.27 -4.09 2.42
CA VAL A 379 15.09 -3.91 3.64
C VAL A 379 14.96 -2.48 4.20
N ARG A 380 14.76 -1.45 3.36
CA ARG A 380 14.48 -0.10 3.85
C ARG A 380 13.16 -0.03 4.61
N ALA A 381 12.14 -0.78 4.17
CA ALA A 381 10.85 -0.84 4.86
C ALA A 381 11.04 -1.43 6.27
N PHE A 382 11.83 -2.49 6.37
CA PHE A 382 12.23 -3.04 7.66
C PHE A 382 13.03 -2.04 8.51
N GLY A 383 13.98 -1.31 7.92
CA GLY A 383 14.73 -0.26 8.62
C GLY A 383 13.83 0.84 9.19
N ILE A 384 12.76 1.22 8.48
CA ILE A 384 11.76 2.15 9.00
C ILE A 384 11.01 1.54 10.18
N LEU A 385 10.50 0.32 10.04
CA LEU A 385 9.83 -0.41 11.12
C LEU A 385 10.71 -0.55 12.37
N LEU A 386 12.00 -0.88 12.19
CA LEU A 386 12.96 -0.99 13.28
C LEU A 386 13.13 0.34 13.99
N GLY A 387 13.28 1.45 13.25
CA GLY A 387 13.31 2.79 13.84
C GLY A 387 12.06 3.11 14.64
N GLU A 388 10.88 2.83 14.09
CA GLU A 388 9.59 3.02 14.77
C GLU A 388 9.49 2.19 16.07
N LEU A 389 9.98 0.96 16.07
CA LEU A 389 10.05 0.13 17.28
C LEU A 389 11.04 0.71 18.31
N LEU A 390 12.24 1.10 17.88
CA LEU A 390 13.31 1.64 18.76
C LEU A 390 12.90 2.93 19.48
N GLU A 391 12.16 3.80 18.82
CA GLU A 391 11.57 5.02 19.40
C GLU A 391 10.60 4.73 20.54
N ARG A 392 10.02 3.52 20.55
CA ARG A 392 8.96 3.11 21.48
C ARG A 392 9.43 2.12 22.54
N ILE A 393 10.73 1.80 22.57
CA ILE A 393 11.32 1.00 23.65
C ILE A 393 11.59 1.89 24.85
N ASP A 394 10.93 1.60 25.98
CA ASP A 394 11.07 2.36 27.23
C ASP A 394 12.13 1.78 28.18
N SER A 395 12.46 0.50 28.03
CA SER A 395 13.25 -0.25 29.00
C SER A 395 13.87 -1.51 28.39
N GLY A 396 14.97 -1.98 28.99
CA GLY A 396 15.56 -3.29 28.68
C GLY A 396 16.61 -3.31 27.57
N LEU A 397 16.99 -2.16 26.99
CA LEU A 397 18.16 -2.05 26.11
C LEU A 397 19.35 -1.45 26.87
N SER A 398 20.54 -2.07 26.75
CA SER A 398 21.79 -1.39 27.11
C SER A 398 22.11 -0.27 26.12
N ALA A 399 23.03 0.63 26.49
CA ALA A 399 23.47 1.71 25.60
C ALA A 399 24.15 1.14 24.34
N GLU A 400 24.95 0.08 24.51
CA GLU A 400 25.64 -0.61 23.41
C GLU A 400 24.64 -1.28 22.46
N GLN A 401 23.63 -1.96 23.00
CA GLN A 401 22.59 -2.60 22.18
C GLN A 401 21.78 -1.57 21.40
N ARG A 402 21.42 -0.45 22.04
CA ARG A 402 20.72 0.64 21.35
C ARG A 402 21.55 1.20 20.18
N VAL A 403 22.83 1.46 20.40
CA VAL A 403 23.73 1.95 19.33
C VAL A 403 23.85 0.93 18.19
N ALA A 404 23.98 -0.37 18.49
CA ALA A 404 24.06 -1.40 17.47
C ALA A 404 22.78 -1.48 16.62
N LEU A 405 21.60 -1.38 17.25
CA LEU A 405 20.32 -1.40 16.54
C LEU A 405 20.09 -0.12 15.73
N GLU A 406 20.51 1.04 16.24
CA GLU A 406 20.47 2.31 15.51
C GLU A 406 21.42 2.30 14.30
N ASP A 407 22.60 1.67 14.40
CA ASP A 407 23.50 1.46 13.26
C ASP A 407 22.87 0.54 12.19
N LEU A 408 22.31 -0.60 12.61
CA LEU A 408 21.59 -1.51 11.70
C LEU A 408 20.43 -0.78 11.00
N GLN A 409 19.67 0.02 11.74
CA GLN A 409 18.57 0.84 11.23
C GLN A 409 19.07 1.82 10.15
N GLN A 410 20.18 2.51 10.41
CA GLN A 410 20.79 3.45 9.46
C GLN A 410 21.29 2.74 8.21
N ARG A 411 21.96 1.58 8.34
CA ARG A 411 22.43 0.78 7.20
C ARG A 411 21.28 0.22 6.35
N CYS A 412 20.14 -0.12 6.96
CA CYS A 412 18.94 -0.51 6.23
C CYS A 412 18.32 0.67 5.45
N CYS A 413 18.43 1.90 5.97
CA CYS A 413 17.79 3.08 5.40
C CYS A 413 18.69 3.94 4.49
N GLN A 414 19.97 3.57 4.35
CA GLN A 414 20.95 4.38 3.63
C GLN A 414 20.63 4.47 2.11
N PRO A 415 21.07 5.55 1.44
CA PRO A 415 20.58 5.93 0.12
C PRO A 415 21.04 5.02 -1.04
N ASP A 416 22.21 4.38 -0.94
CA ASP A 416 22.66 3.42 -1.96
C ASP A 416 21.93 2.09 -1.77
N VAL A 417 20.98 1.78 -2.65
CA VAL A 417 20.15 0.58 -2.54
C VAL A 417 20.97 -0.69 -2.35
N LEU A 418 22.03 -0.90 -3.14
CA LEU A 418 22.78 -2.16 -3.12
C LEU A 418 23.72 -2.29 -1.92
N ALA A 419 24.09 -1.19 -1.27
CA ALA A 419 24.90 -1.23 -0.05
C ALA A 419 24.07 -1.49 1.23
N ARG A 420 22.73 -1.57 1.14
CA ARG A 420 21.89 -2.02 2.26
C ARG A 420 22.17 -3.51 2.56
N PRO A 421 22.09 -3.95 3.83
CA PRO A 421 22.27 -5.36 4.17
C PRO A 421 21.14 -6.21 3.58
N GLY A 422 21.34 -7.51 3.43
CA GLY A 422 20.25 -8.44 3.12
C GLY A 422 19.55 -8.95 4.36
N PHE A 423 18.32 -9.46 4.24
CA PHE A 423 17.63 -9.99 5.42
C PHE A 423 18.39 -11.13 6.12
N SER A 424 19.19 -11.93 5.41
CA SER A 424 20.06 -12.94 6.04
C SER A 424 21.16 -12.35 6.94
N GLU A 425 21.64 -11.14 6.62
CA GLU A 425 22.56 -10.38 7.47
C GLU A 425 21.81 -9.73 8.63
N VAL A 426 20.67 -9.08 8.35
CA VAL A 426 19.79 -8.47 9.36
C VAL A 426 19.39 -9.50 10.43
N VAL A 427 18.91 -10.68 10.04
CA VAL A 427 18.51 -11.75 10.96
C VAL A 427 19.70 -12.20 11.81
N ARG A 428 20.90 -12.33 11.23
CA ARG A 428 22.10 -12.71 11.98
C ARG A 428 22.45 -11.69 13.05
N GLU A 429 22.38 -10.41 12.72
CA GLU A 429 22.71 -9.32 13.65
C GLU A 429 21.67 -9.19 14.76
N LEU A 430 20.38 -9.28 14.45
CA LEU A 430 19.32 -9.24 15.46
C LEU A 430 19.41 -10.41 16.45
N ASN A 431 19.86 -11.57 16.00
CA ASN A 431 20.07 -12.74 16.88
C ASN A 431 21.38 -12.68 17.69
N GLY A 432 22.32 -11.81 17.30
CA GLY A 432 23.59 -11.60 17.99
C GLY A 432 23.63 -10.38 18.92
N SER A 433 22.56 -9.57 18.92
CA SER A 433 22.46 -8.28 19.64
C SER A 433 21.79 -8.38 21.01
#